data_AF-A0A958NYX0-F1
#
_entry.id   AF-A0A958NYX0-F1
#
_cell.length_a   1.000
_cell.length_b   1.000
_cell.length_c   1.000
_cell.angle_alpha   90.00
_cell.angle_beta   90.00
_cell.angle_gamma   90.00
#
_symmetry.space_group_name_H-M   'P 1'
#
loop_
_entity.id
_entity.type
_entity.pdbx_description
1 polymer ?
#
loop_
_entity_poly.entity_id
_entity_poly.type
_entity_poly.pdbx_seq_one_letter_code
_entity_poly.pdbx_strand_id
1 'polypeptide(L)'
;MAKKTRKKVTTVREHPMHVPVSEKNPTGITIRDRHLRRLKGTYLDATEIKSIFNNFDRKGIVFPTKRKLTKKYKTADNFDEVIAVWTSYFNKKFNAEPPLDPDVVKALISSESDFIPDPLGNRKIALGIAQITKKTLKILQDPKGEAKEFIFKGILQKDLKDPNISLPMAIRWLHRKKETAANKLRRTPNHEEIILEYKGLLKSNSDYKKAGLKKYREAYATLKN
;
A
#
# COMPACT_ATOMS: atom_id res chain seq x y z
N MET A 1 13.65 -38.39 14.12
CA MET A 1 14.23 -37.03 14.07
C MET A 1 14.27 -36.55 12.62
N ALA A 2 13.53 -35.51 12.26
CA ALA A 2 13.45 -35.05 10.87
C ALA A 2 14.64 -34.12 10.52
N LYS A 3 15.41 -34.48 9.48
CA LYS A 3 16.54 -33.68 8.94
C LYS A 3 16.04 -32.31 8.46
N LYS A 4 16.49 -31.23 9.13
CA LYS A 4 16.33 -29.85 8.63
C LYS A 4 17.18 -29.65 7.37
N THR A 5 16.54 -29.62 6.21
CA THR A 5 17.15 -29.19 4.94
C THR A 5 17.46 -27.70 5.00
N ARG A 6 18.74 -27.34 5.19
CA ARG A 6 19.24 -25.97 5.03
C ARG A 6 19.10 -25.56 3.57
N LYS A 7 18.09 -24.74 3.24
CA LYS A 7 17.96 -24.14 1.90
C LYS A 7 19.05 -23.08 1.72
N LYS A 8 20.01 -23.34 0.83
CA LYS A 8 21.06 -22.38 0.40
C LYS A 8 20.41 -21.18 -0.29
N VAL A 9 20.60 -19.99 0.26
CA VAL A 9 20.25 -18.70 -0.36
C VAL A 9 21.34 -18.37 -1.37
N THR A 10 20.99 -18.10 -2.63
CA THR A 10 21.93 -17.56 -3.62
C THR A 10 21.42 -16.19 -4.03
N THR A 11 22.04 -15.14 -3.50
CA THR A 11 21.82 -13.76 -3.95
C THR A 11 22.57 -13.59 -5.26
N VAL A 12 21.87 -13.42 -6.39
CA VAL A 12 22.52 -13.14 -7.68
C VAL A 12 22.91 -11.67 -7.66
N ARG A 13 24.22 -11.39 -7.67
CA ARG A 13 24.76 -10.03 -7.80
C ARG A 13 24.39 -9.48 -9.19
N GLU A 14 24.22 -8.16 -9.25
CA GLU A 14 24.11 -7.42 -10.51
C GLU A 14 25.31 -7.80 -11.39
N HIS A 15 25.02 -8.19 -12.63
CA HIS A 15 26.04 -8.51 -13.61
C HIS A 15 25.69 -7.84 -14.93
N PRO A 16 26.69 -7.29 -15.63
CA PRO A 16 26.49 -6.71 -16.96
C PRO A 16 25.99 -7.80 -17.91
N MET A 17 24.92 -7.50 -18.62
CA MET A 17 24.36 -8.35 -19.67
C MET A 17 24.63 -7.70 -21.02
N HIS A 18 25.29 -8.43 -21.90
CA HIS A 18 25.46 -8.00 -23.28
C HIS A 18 24.14 -8.15 -24.03
N VAL A 19 23.75 -7.08 -24.72
CA VAL A 19 22.57 -7.01 -25.57
C VAL A 19 22.99 -6.48 -26.94
N PRO A 20 22.22 -6.78 -28.01
CA PRO A 20 22.50 -6.24 -29.33
C PRO A 20 22.56 -4.71 -29.29
N VAL A 21 23.60 -4.16 -29.94
CA VAL A 21 23.77 -2.71 -30.06
C VAL A 21 22.57 -2.14 -30.81
N SER A 22 21.96 -1.11 -30.22
CA SER A 22 20.84 -0.39 -30.81
C SER A 22 20.96 1.08 -30.42
N GLU A 23 20.22 1.98 -31.10
CA GLU A 23 20.16 3.40 -30.71
C GLU A 23 19.82 3.59 -29.21
N LYS A 24 19.05 2.66 -28.63
CA LYS A 24 18.66 2.69 -27.21
C LYS A 24 19.71 2.15 -26.24
N ASN A 25 20.66 1.32 -26.71
CA ASN A 25 21.74 0.75 -25.91
C ASN A 25 23.04 0.76 -26.75
N PRO A 26 23.67 1.93 -26.92
CA PRO A 26 24.81 2.10 -27.84
C PRO A 26 26.06 1.33 -27.39
N THR A 27 26.18 1.05 -26.09
CA THR A 27 27.30 0.30 -25.51
C THR A 27 27.16 -1.21 -25.62
N GLY A 28 25.98 -1.72 -26.03
CA GLY A 28 25.70 -3.17 -26.03
C GLY A 28 25.73 -3.81 -24.64
N ILE A 29 25.80 -3.03 -23.56
CA ILE A 29 25.81 -3.51 -22.18
C ILE A 29 24.61 -2.90 -21.46
N THR A 30 23.76 -3.77 -20.92
CA THR A 30 22.67 -3.39 -20.03
C THR A 30 22.89 -3.99 -18.65
N ILE A 31 22.46 -3.28 -17.62
CA ILE A 31 22.38 -3.86 -16.28
C ILE A 31 21.08 -4.67 -16.25
N ARG A 32 21.21 -6.00 -16.13
CA ARG A 32 20.03 -6.84 -15.93
C ARG A 32 19.47 -6.55 -14.55
N ASP A 33 18.40 -5.77 -14.54
CA ASP A 33 17.71 -5.32 -13.33
C ASP A 33 17.29 -6.52 -12.46
N ARG A 34 17.32 -6.34 -11.15
CA ARG A 34 17.00 -7.37 -10.16
C ARG A 34 15.64 -8.01 -10.45
N HIS A 35 15.63 -9.18 -11.09
CA HIS A 35 14.50 -10.07 -10.93
C HIS A 35 14.66 -10.76 -9.58
N LEU A 36 13.86 -10.32 -8.61
CA LEU A 36 13.65 -11.04 -7.35
C LEU A 36 13.14 -12.45 -7.66
N ARG A 37 14.05 -13.44 -7.79
CA ARG A 37 13.66 -14.85 -7.77
C ARG A 37 13.11 -15.15 -6.37
N ARG A 38 11.79 -15.32 -6.28
CA ARG A 38 11.03 -15.98 -5.20
C ARG A 38 11.65 -15.76 -3.81
N LEU A 39 11.72 -14.51 -3.35
CA LEU A 39 12.06 -14.24 -1.96
C LEU A 39 10.84 -14.51 -1.07
N LYS A 40 11.09 -14.91 0.17
CA LYS A 40 10.05 -14.94 1.20
C LYS A 40 9.53 -13.50 1.39
N GLY A 41 8.20 -13.30 1.29
CA GLY A 41 7.59 -11.98 1.27
C GLY A 41 7.31 -11.39 -0.12
N THR A 42 7.63 -12.08 -1.23
CA THR A 42 7.18 -11.67 -2.58
C THR A 42 5.67 -11.88 -2.77
N TYR A 43 5.09 -12.85 -2.06
CA TYR A 43 3.66 -13.13 -2.07
C TYR A 43 3.08 -12.96 -0.68
N LEU A 44 1.94 -12.28 -0.59
CA LEU A 44 1.17 -12.05 0.63
C LEU A 44 -0.21 -12.71 0.45
N ASP A 45 -0.36 -13.94 0.91
CA ASP A 45 -1.69 -14.53 1.10
C ASP A 45 -2.23 -14.21 2.49
N ALA A 46 -3.48 -14.58 2.78
CA ALA A 46 -4.12 -14.28 4.06
C ALA A 46 -3.35 -14.87 5.27
N THR A 47 -2.71 -16.03 5.09
CA THR A 47 -1.94 -16.69 6.17
C THR A 47 -0.63 -15.96 6.43
N GLU A 48 0.05 -15.52 5.37
CA GLU A 48 1.29 -14.75 5.48
C GLU A 48 1.02 -13.35 6.04
N ILE A 49 -0.07 -12.69 5.63
CA ILE A 49 -0.51 -11.40 6.21
C ILE A 49 -0.70 -11.54 7.72
N LYS A 50 -1.45 -12.54 8.17
CA LYS A 50 -1.69 -12.80 9.59
C LYS A 50 -0.41 -13.13 10.34
N SER A 51 0.45 -13.98 9.75
CA SER A 51 1.73 -14.36 10.32
C SER A 51 2.67 -13.16 10.50
N ILE A 52 2.79 -12.30 9.49
CA ILE A 52 3.60 -11.08 9.55
C ILE A 52 3.05 -10.15 10.64
N PHE A 53 1.74 -9.90 10.65
CA PHE A 53 1.13 -9.00 11.62
C PHE A 53 1.35 -9.46 13.07
N ASN A 54 1.17 -10.76 13.34
CA ASN A 54 1.36 -11.31 14.69
C ASN A 54 2.83 -11.24 15.14
N ASN A 55 3.77 -11.52 14.23
CA ASN A 55 5.20 -11.58 14.54
C ASN A 55 5.95 -10.25 14.34
N PHE A 56 5.25 -9.16 14.00
CA PHE A 56 5.89 -7.88 13.74
C PHE A 56 6.42 -7.24 15.03
N ASP A 57 7.67 -6.80 15.02
CA ASP A 57 8.25 -6.03 16.12
C ASP A 57 7.60 -4.64 16.17
N ARG A 58 6.87 -4.40 17.27
CA ARG A 58 6.13 -3.16 17.53
C ARG A 58 6.99 -2.09 18.22
N LYS A 59 8.26 -2.38 18.53
CA LYS A 59 9.15 -1.40 19.16
C LYS A 59 9.46 -0.25 18.20
N GLY A 60 9.19 0.98 18.66
CA GLY A 60 9.53 2.20 17.92
C GLY A 60 8.69 2.46 16.66
N ILE A 61 7.53 1.82 16.51
CA ILE A 61 6.62 2.12 15.40
C ILE A 61 5.75 3.33 15.73
N VAL A 62 5.43 4.12 14.70
CA VAL A 62 4.52 5.26 14.83
C VAL A 62 3.08 4.76 14.73
N PHE A 63 2.25 5.13 15.69
CA PHE A 63 0.82 4.86 15.66
C PHE A 63 0.06 6.09 15.15
N PRO A 64 -1.13 5.89 14.54
CA PRO A 64 -2.04 6.99 14.30
C PRO A 64 -2.42 7.70 15.61
N THR A 65 -2.77 8.98 15.50
CA THR A 65 -3.23 9.78 16.62
C THR A 65 -4.56 9.23 17.16
N LYS A 66 -4.58 8.92 18.46
CA LYS A 66 -5.72 8.29 19.15
C LYS A 66 -6.76 9.32 19.59
N ARG A 67 -8.01 8.90 19.75
CA ARG A 67 -9.13 9.66 20.35
C ARG A 67 -9.54 10.97 19.65
N LYS A 68 -8.86 11.41 18.60
CA LYS A 68 -9.19 12.65 17.88
C LYS A 68 -10.43 12.50 16.99
N LEU A 69 -10.58 11.35 16.33
CA LEU A 69 -11.71 11.08 15.44
C LEU A 69 -12.86 10.33 16.14
N THR A 70 -12.69 9.88 17.38
CA THR A 70 -13.68 9.04 18.09
C THR A 70 -14.97 9.77 18.44
N LYS A 71 -14.94 11.11 18.54
CA LYS A 71 -16.14 11.95 18.70
C LYS A 71 -17.13 11.77 17.54
N LYS A 72 -16.62 11.64 16.31
CA LYS A 72 -17.42 11.43 15.10
C LYS A 72 -17.59 9.96 14.77
N TYR A 73 -16.55 9.16 14.95
CA TYR A 73 -16.51 7.74 14.57
C TYR A 73 -16.04 6.89 15.74
N LYS A 74 -16.99 6.30 16.49
CA LYS A 74 -16.69 5.53 17.71
C LYS A 74 -15.65 4.42 17.51
N THR A 75 -15.58 3.85 16.30
CA THR A 75 -14.67 2.74 15.93
C THR A 75 -13.34 3.20 15.33
N ALA A 76 -13.05 4.50 15.29
CA ALA A 76 -11.87 5.03 14.59
C ALA A 76 -10.54 4.42 15.05
N ASP A 77 -10.40 4.20 16.36
CA ASP A 77 -9.15 3.71 16.95
C ASP A 77 -9.00 2.17 16.86
N ASN A 78 -10.05 1.44 16.45
CA ASN A 78 -10.03 -0.03 16.36
C ASN A 78 -9.03 -0.55 15.31
N PHE A 79 -8.61 0.31 14.38
CA PHE A 79 -7.74 -0.04 13.27
C PHE A 79 -6.30 0.45 13.47
N ASP A 80 -6.03 1.18 14.55
CA ASP A 80 -4.75 1.87 14.76
C ASP A 80 -3.55 0.91 14.77
N GLU A 81 -3.70 -0.27 15.37
CA GLU A 81 -2.63 -1.26 15.39
C GLU A 81 -2.33 -1.82 14.00
N VAL A 82 -3.37 -2.18 13.24
CA VAL A 82 -3.22 -2.68 11.87
C VAL A 82 -2.59 -1.62 10.98
N ILE A 83 -3.02 -0.36 11.12
CA ILE A 83 -2.44 0.77 10.39
C ILE A 83 -0.96 0.95 10.77
N ALA A 84 -0.62 1.00 12.05
CA ALA A 84 0.74 1.22 12.52
C ALA A 84 1.71 0.13 12.04
N VAL A 85 1.33 -1.14 12.20
CA VAL A 85 2.15 -2.29 11.81
C VAL A 85 2.41 -2.29 10.30
N TRP A 86 1.36 -2.18 9.48
CA TRP A 86 1.54 -2.27 8.03
C TRP A 86 2.18 -1.03 7.42
N THR A 87 1.93 0.16 7.98
CA THR A 87 2.63 1.38 7.57
C THR A 87 4.12 1.27 7.89
N SER A 88 4.47 0.81 9.10
CA SER A 88 5.88 0.57 9.47
C SER A 88 6.53 -0.50 8.60
N TYR A 89 5.83 -1.61 8.34
CA TYR A 89 6.31 -2.69 7.50
C TYR A 89 6.66 -2.20 6.09
N PHE A 90 5.73 -1.52 5.41
CA PHE A 90 5.96 -1.07 4.04
C PHE A 90 6.91 0.13 3.95
N ASN A 91 6.92 1.04 4.91
CA ASN A 91 7.94 2.10 4.99
C ASN A 91 9.35 1.51 5.03
N LYS A 92 9.59 0.48 5.86
CA LYS A 92 10.88 -0.22 5.94
C LYS A 92 11.18 -0.98 4.65
N LYS A 93 10.21 -1.68 4.08
CA LYS A 93 10.41 -2.50 2.86
C LYS A 93 10.71 -1.68 1.61
N PHE A 94 10.09 -0.51 1.46
CA PHE A 94 10.29 0.37 0.31
C PHE A 94 11.35 1.45 0.53
N ASN A 95 11.99 1.49 1.70
CA ASN A 95 12.87 2.61 2.11
C ASN A 95 12.20 3.97 1.82
N ALA A 96 10.97 4.14 2.29
CA ALA A 96 10.13 5.25 1.86
C ALA A 96 10.63 6.59 2.40
N GLU A 97 10.96 7.52 1.51
CA GLU A 97 11.42 8.87 1.85
C GLU A 97 10.52 9.95 1.19
N PRO A 98 9.81 10.78 1.96
CA PRO A 98 9.53 10.62 3.40
C PRO A 98 8.68 9.37 3.69
N PRO A 99 8.71 8.83 4.91
CA PRO A 99 7.86 7.68 5.27
C PRO A 99 6.38 8.05 5.17
N LEU A 100 5.54 7.08 4.80
CA LEU A 100 4.09 7.23 4.86
C LEU A 100 3.66 7.41 6.32
N ASP A 101 2.93 8.48 6.60
CA ASP A 101 2.41 8.78 7.92
C ASP A 101 1.14 7.94 8.22
N PRO A 102 1.09 7.22 9.35
CA PRO A 102 -0.11 6.48 9.78
C PRO A 102 -1.40 7.33 9.82
N ASP A 103 -1.31 8.62 10.14
CA ASP A 103 -2.47 9.52 10.14
C ASP A 103 -3.03 9.76 8.74
N VAL A 104 -2.20 9.68 7.70
CA VAL A 104 -2.66 9.75 6.30
C VAL A 104 -3.56 8.55 5.99
N VAL A 105 -3.20 7.37 6.48
CA VAL A 105 -4.01 6.15 6.30
C VAL A 105 -5.31 6.24 7.11
N LYS A 106 -5.24 6.71 8.36
CA LYS A 106 -6.43 6.88 9.21
C LYS A 106 -7.41 7.91 8.64
N ALA A 107 -6.90 9.03 8.13
CA ALA A 107 -7.72 10.03 7.44
C ALA A 107 -8.28 9.51 6.11
N LEU A 108 -7.53 8.69 5.36
CA LEU A 108 -8.05 8.02 4.16
C LEU A 108 -9.26 7.16 4.51
N ILE A 109 -9.15 6.28 5.51
CA ILE A 109 -10.25 5.41 5.96
C ILE A 109 -11.47 6.23 6.35
N SER A 110 -11.28 7.32 7.10
CA SER A 110 -12.36 8.25 7.43
C SER A 110 -13.07 8.77 6.18
N SER A 111 -12.33 9.10 5.13
CA SER A 111 -12.90 9.63 3.88
C SER A 111 -13.55 8.56 2.99
N GLU A 112 -13.12 7.30 3.08
CA GLU A 112 -13.55 6.20 2.21
C GLU A 112 -14.75 5.45 2.77
N SER A 113 -14.76 5.19 4.08
CA SER A 113 -15.74 4.28 4.68
C SER A 113 -16.35 4.76 5.98
N ASP A 114 -15.96 5.93 6.49
CA ASP A 114 -16.40 6.42 7.79
C ASP A 114 -16.11 5.38 8.91
N PHE A 115 -15.02 4.62 8.76
CA PHE A 115 -14.59 3.50 9.63
C PHE A 115 -15.55 2.31 9.67
N ILE A 116 -16.39 2.15 8.65
CA ILE A 116 -17.25 0.98 8.46
C ILE A 116 -16.46 -0.09 7.69
N PRO A 117 -16.28 -1.32 8.22
CA PRO A 117 -15.48 -2.36 7.57
C PRO A 117 -15.92 -2.72 6.14
N ASP A 118 -17.22 -2.65 5.85
CA ASP A 118 -17.78 -2.92 4.53
C ASP A 118 -19.02 -2.02 4.28
N PRO A 119 -18.84 -0.76 3.86
CA PRO A 119 -19.95 0.18 3.68
C PRO A 119 -20.84 -0.25 2.50
N LEU A 120 -22.17 -0.12 2.65
CA LEU A 120 -23.14 -0.64 1.69
C LEU A 120 -23.14 0.08 0.34
N GLY A 121 -22.89 1.39 0.31
CA GLY A 121 -23.15 2.25 -0.84
C GLY A 121 -22.37 1.90 -2.12
N ASN A 122 -21.13 1.41 -1.99
CA ASN A 122 -20.21 1.22 -3.12
C ASN A 122 -19.76 -0.22 -3.37
N ARG A 123 -20.35 -1.22 -2.69
CA ARG A 123 -19.90 -2.63 -2.74
C ARG A 123 -19.78 -3.23 -4.15
N LYS A 124 -20.53 -2.71 -5.13
CA LYS A 124 -20.46 -3.13 -6.54
C LYS A 124 -19.13 -2.73 -7.20
N ILE A 125 -18.54 -1.63 -6.76
CA ILE A 125 -17.36 -0.97 -7.38
C ILE A 125 -16.12 -1.16 -6.49
N ALA A 126 -16.26 -0.95 -5.19
CA ALA A 126 -15.20 -0.92 -4.19
C ALA A 126 -15.63 -1.66 -2.92
N LEU A 127 -14.71 -2.42 -2.31
CA LEU A 127 -14.99 -3.25 -1.13
C LEU A 127 -14.05 -2.91 0.03
N GLY A 128 -14.54 -3.19 1.24
CA GLY A 128 -13.74 -3.09 2.45
C GLY A 128 -13.58 -1.66 2.98
N ILE A 129 -12.90 -1.57 4.11
CA ILE A 129 -12.73 -0.33 4.89
C ILE A 129 -11.96 0.75 4.12
N ALA A 130 -11.12 0.35 3.17
CA ALA A 130 -10.30 1.23 2.34
C ALA A 130 -10.83 1.39 0.91
N GLN A 131 -12.03 0.85 0.61
CA GLN A 131 -12.68 0.96 -0.70
C GLN A 131 -11.79 0.51 -1.88
N ILE A 132 -11.25 -0.71 -1.79
CA ILE A 132 -10.43 -1.31 -2.85
C ILE A 132 -11.33 -1.75 -4.01
N THR A 133 -11.06 -1.25 -5.22
CA THR A 133 -11.83 -1.62 -6.42
C THR A 133 -11.42 -2.99 -6.97
N LYS A 134 -12.31 -3.64 -7.75
CA LYS A 134 -12.00 -4.91 -8.44
C LYS A 134 -10.76 -4.80 -9.34
N LYS A 135 -10.57 -3.65 -9.99
CA LYS A 135 -9.40 -3.36 -10.82
C LYS A 135 -8.13 -3.28 -9.97
N THR A 136 -8.18 -2.56 -8.85
CA THR A 136 -7.05 -2.45 -7.92
C THR A 136 -6.68 -3.81 -7.35
N LEU A 137 -7.68 -4.63 -6.97
CA LEU A 137 -7.45 -6.00 -6.53
C LEU A 137 -6.70 -6.80 -7.59
N LYS A 138 -7.13 -6.78 -8.86
CA LYS A 138 -6.43 -7.47 -9.95
C LYS A 138 -4.98 -6.99 -10.11
N ILE A 139 -4.74 -5.68 -10.05
CA ILE A 139 -3.39 -5.10 -10.17
C ILE A 139 -2.48 -5.59 -9.03
N LEU A 140 -2.99 -5.60 -7.80
CA LEU A 140 -2.24 -6.04 -6.62
C LEU A 140 -1.94 -7.54 -6.61
N GLN A 141 -2.59 -8.33 -7.47
CA GLN A 141 -2.37 -9.77 -7.62
C GLN A 141 -1.58 -10.12 -8.89
N ASP A 142 -1.29 -9.15 -9.77
CA ASP A 142 -0.64 -9.41 -11.05
C ASP A 142 0.89 -9.52 -10.89
N PRO A 143 1.49 -10.71 -11.07
CA PRO A 143 2.93 -10.89 -10.93
C PRO A 143 3.75 -10.21 -12.03
N LYS A 144 3.12 -9.85 -13.16
CA LYS A 144 3.75 -9.14 -14.28
C LYS A 144 3.33 -7.66 -14.34
N GLY A 145 2.49 -7.24 -13.39
CA GLY A 145 1.89 -5.91 -13.38
C GLY A 145 2.75 -4.85 -12.69
N GLU A 146 2.15 -3.67 -12.53
CA GLU A 146 2.84 -2.52 -11.94
C GLU A 146 3.12 -2.64 -10.43
N ALA A 147 2.45 -3.56 -9.74
CA ALA A 147 2.61 -3.83 -8.31
C ALA A 147 3.36 -5.15 -8.06
N LYS A 148 4.32 -5.51 -8.93
CA LYS A 148 5.08 -6.79 -8.89
C LYS A 148 5.83 -7.06 -7.58
N GLU A 149 6.04 -6.05 -6.75
CA GLU A 149 6.62 -6.20 -5.41
C GLU A 149 5.51 -6.34 -4.36
N PHE A 150 5.53 -7.43 -3.59
CA PHE A 150 4.50 -7.81 -2.60
C PHE A 150 3.13 -8.11 -3.23
N ILE A 151 3.10 -9.14 -4.07
CA ILE A 151 1.90 -9.60 -4.79
C ILE A 151 0.95 -10.28 -3.81
N PHE A 152 -0.29 -9.82 -3.74
CA PHE A 152 -1.31 -10.51 -2.95
C PHE A 152 -1.75 -11.79 -3.65
N LYS A 153 -1.77 -12.92 -2.96
CA LYS A 153 -2.07 -14.22 -3.59
C LYS A 153 -3.30 -14.86 -2.96
N GLY A 154 -4.23 -15.31 -3.80
CA GLY A 154 -5.40 -16.05 -3.33
C GLY A 154 -6.41 -15.23 -2.52
N ILE A 155 -6.30 -13.89 -2.57
CA ILE A 155 -7.25 -12.98 -1.92
C ILE A 155 -8.45 -12.79 -2.85
N LEU A 156 -9.65 -13.10 -2.37
CA LEU A 156 -10.90 -12.91 -3.10
C LEU A 156 -11.56 -11.59 -2.71
N GLN A 157 -12.52 -11.13 -3.52
CA GLN A 157 -13.25 -9.89 -3.23
C GLN A 157 -13.96 -9.93 -1.87
N LYS A 158 -14.48 -11.10 -1.46
CA LYS A 158 -15.13 -11.28 -0.16
C LYS A 158 -14.16 -11.09 1.02
N ASP A 159 -12.87 -11.37 0.81
CA ASP A 159 -11.85 -11.28 1.85
C ASP A 159 -11.48 -9.82 2.15
N LEU A 160 -11.74 -8.91 1.20
CA LEU A 160 -11.56 -7.46 1.41
C LEU A 160 -12.49 -6.88 2.49
N LYS A 161 -13.53 -7.62 2.90
CA LYS A 161 -14.40 -7.21 4.02
C LYS A 161 -13.69 -7.31 5.36
N ASP A 162 -12.60 -8.08 5.46
CA ASP A 162 -11.75 -8.13 6.63
C ASP A 162 -10.77 -6.93 6.59
N PRO A 163 -10.82 -6.02 7.58
CA PRO A 163 -9.86 -4.92 7.72
C PRO A 163 -8.41 -5.41 7.81
N ASN A 164 -8.15 -6.60 8.36
CA ASN A 164 -6.80 -7.17 8.47
C ASN A 164 -6.21 -7.57 7.11
N ILE A 165 -7.04 -7.71 6.08
CA ILE A 165 -6.62 -7.99 4.70
C ILE A 165 -6.66 -6.71 3.86
N SER A 166 -7.75 -5.95 3.94
CA SER A 166 -7.92 -4.76 3.11
C SER A 166 -6.98 -3.60 3.47
N LEU A 167 -6.63 -3.41 4.75
CA LEU A 167 -5.68 -2.38 5.17
C LEU A 167 -4.26 -2.61 4.66
N PRO A 168 -3.62 -3.80 4.81
CA PRO A 168 -2.32 -4.06 4.20
C PRO A 168 -2.31 -3.80 2.70
N MET A 169 -3.37 -4.20 2.00
CA MET A 169 -3.50 -3.98 0.56
C MET A 169 -3.59 -2.48 0.21
N ALA A 170 -4.38 -1.72 0.95
CA ALA A 170 -4.51 -0.28 0.74
C ALA A 170 -3.21 0.48 1.05
N ILE A 171 -2.53 0.13 2.14
CA ILE A 171 -1.24 0.74 2.52
C ILE A 171 -0.18 0.43 1.47
N ARG A 172 -0.08 -0.83 1.04
CA ARG A 172 0.80 -1.22 -0.09
C ARG A 172 0.48 -0.42 -1.35
N TRP A 173 -0.79 -0.23 -1.64
CA TRP A 173 -1.24 0.54 -2.80
C TRP A 173 -0.88 2.01 -2.69
N LEU A 174 -0.98 2.62 -1.50
CA LEU A 174 -0.56 4.00 -1.26
C LEU A 174 0.92 4.23 -1.57
N HIS A 175 1.81 3.28 -1.26
CA HIS A 175 3.22 3.37 -1.68
C HIS A 175 3.36 3.42 -3.19
N ARG A 176 2.63 2.57 -3.92
CA ARG A 176 2.60 2.64 -5.39
C ARG A 176 2.04 3.98 -5.88
N LYS A 177 1.00 4.50 -5.23
CA LYS A 177 0.41 5.80 -5.59
C LYS A 177 1.33 6.97 -5.31
N LYS A 178 2.17 6.89 -4.28
CA LYS A 178 3.23 7.87 -4.05
C LYS A 178 4.22 7.89 -5.22
N GLU A 179 4.68 6.74 -5.69
CA GLU A 179 5.57 6.64 -6.85
C GLU A 179 4.91 7.18 -8.13
N THR A 180 3.66 6.79 -8.41
CA THR A 180 2.97 7.24 -9.63
C THR A 180 2.66 8.73 -9.57
N ALA A 181 2.31 9.28 -8.40
CA ALA A 181 2.15 10.71 -8.20
C ALA A 181 3.49 11.45 -8.40
N ALA A 182 4.59 10.95 -7.83
CA ALA A 182 5.92 11.53 -8.00
C ALA A 182 6.33 11.59 -9.48
N ASN A 183 6.12 10.48 -10.22
CA ASN A 183 6.40 10.41 -11.66
C ASN A 183 5.54 11.39 -12.47
N LYS A 184 4.27 11.57 -12.09
CA LYS A 184 3.36 12.51 -12.77
C LYS A 184 3.70 13.97 -12.47
N LEU A 185 4.14 14.28 -11.25
CA LEU A 185 4.42 15.63 -10.77
C LEU A 185 5.87 16.07 -10.97
N ARG A 186 6.78 15.11 -11.22
CA ARG A 186 8.25 15.31 -11.30
C ARG A 186 8.84 15.93 -10.02
N ARG A 187 8.22 15.66 -8.87
CA ARG A 187 8.68 16.07 -7.53
C ARG A 187 8.09 15.14 -6.47
N THR A 188 8.56 15.25 -5.23
CA THR A 188 7.96 14.55 -4.10
C THR A 188 6.50 15.00 -3.90
N PRO A 189 5.53 14.07 -3.93
CA PRO A 189 4.13 14.40 -3.69
C PRO A 189 3.87 14.61 -2.20
N ASN A 190 2.99 15.55 -1.87
CA ASN A 190 2.48 15.68 -0.51
C ASN A 190 1.38 14.63 -0.23
N HIS A 191 0.94 14.54 1.03
CA HIS A 191 -0.05 13.54 1.43
C HIS A 191 -1.38 13.68 0.68
N GLU A 192 -1.85 14.90 0.40
CA GLU A 192 -3.09 15.12 -0.36
C GLU A 192 -2.97 14.59 -1.79
N GLU A 193 -1.83 14.79 -2.43
CA GLU A 193 -1.56 14.33 -3.80
C GLU A 193 -1.50 12.82 -3.89
N ILE A 194 -0.95 12.15 -2.86
CA ILE A 194 -0.99 10.69 -2.74
C ILE A 194 -2.43 10.21 -2.65
N ILE A 195 -3.27 10.86 -1.83
CA ILE A 195 -4.69 10.50 -1.69
C ILE A 195 -5.47 10.79 -2.96
N LEU A 196 -5.20 11.90 -3.64
CA LEU A 196 -5.81 12.20 -4.94
C LEU A 196 -5.45 11.15 -5.97
N GLU A 197 -4.20 10.70 -6.01
CA GLU A 197 -3.76 9.63 -6.91
C GLU A 197 -4.40 8.29 -6.54
N TYR A 198 -4.60 8.00 -5.25
CA TYR A 198 -5.36 6.84 -4.76
C TYR A 198 -6.81 6.85 -5.26
N LYS A 199 -7.48 8.01 -5.14
CA LYS A 199 -8.86 8.22 -5.61
C LYS A 199 -8.97 8.38 -7.14
N GLY A 200 -7.85 8.44 -7.87
CA GLY A 200 -7.84 8.65 -9.33
C GLY A 200 -8.14 10.10 -9.77
N LEU A 201 -7.99 11.07 -8.87
CA LEU A 201 -8.37 12.47 -9.05
C LEU A 201 -7.18 13.44 -9.17
N LEU A 202 -5.93 12.96 -9.19
CA LEU A 202 -4.74 13.82 -9.19
C LEU A 202 -4.75 14.88 -10.31
N LYS A 203 -4.98 14.44 -11.56
CA LYS A 203 -5.06 15.31 -12.75
C LYS A 203 -6.47 15.83 -13.05
N SER A 204 -7.44 15.59 -12.17
CA SER A 204 -8.81 16.08 -12.39
C SER A 204 -8.91 17.57 -12.08
N ASN A 205 -9.65 18.30 -12.92
CA ASN A 205 -9.94 19.74 -12.73
C ASN A 205 -11.39 19.98 -12.26
N SER A 206 -12.15 18.92 -11.96
CA SER A 206 -13.55 19.05 -11.59
C SER A 206 -13.75 19.39 -10.11
N ASP A 207 -14.91 19.96 -9.77
CA ASP A 207 -15.29 20.20 -8.36
C ASP A 207 -15.38 18.91 -7.54
N TYR A 208 -15.53 17.76 -8.21
CA TYR A 208 -15.41 16.44 -7.58
C TYR A 208 -14.05 16.23 -6.90
N LYS A 209 -12.98 16.86 -7.37
CA LYS A 209 -11.66 16.82 -6.70
C LYS A 209 -11.71 17.48 -5.32
N LYS A 210 -12.35 18.66 -5.23
CA LYS A 210 -12.51 19.39 -3.96
C LYS A 210 -13.40 18.60 -3.00
N ALA A 211 -14.54 18.11 -3.50
CA ALA A 211 -15.48 17.30 -2.71
C ALA A 211 -14.84 15.99 -2.22
N GLY A 212 -14.10 15.29 -3.08
CA GLY A 212 -13.43 14.02 -2.77
C GLY A 212 -12.32 14.14 -1.74
N LEU A 213 -11.77 15.35 -1.54
CA LEU A 213 -10.70 15.61 -0.59
C LEU A 213 -11.18 16.32 0.70
N LYS A 214 -12.37 16.91 0.70
CA LYS A 214 -12.94 17.64 1.85
C LYS A 214 -12.95 16.79 3.12
N LYS A 215 -13.58 15.60 3.07
CA LYS A 215 -13.64 14.68 4.21
C LYS A 215 -12.25 14.28 4.71
N TYR A 216 -11.31 14.05 3.78
CA TYR A 216 -9.93 13.70 4.12
C TYR A 216 -9.21 14.84 4.84
N ARG A 217 -9.30 16.08 4.33
CA ARG A 217 -8.69 17.27 4.95
C ARG A 217 -9.21 17.51 6.36
N GLU A 218 -10.53 17.44 6.54
CA GLU A 218 -11.16 17.61 7.85
C GLU A 218 -10.63 16.57 8.86
N ALA A 219 -10.57 15.30 8.44
CA ALA A 219 -10.07 14.22 9.29
C ALA A 219 -8.57 14.39 9.61
N TYR A 220 -7.74 14.68 8.60
CA TYR A 220 -6.30 14.82 8.78
C TYR A 220 -5.94 16.05 9.63
N ALA A 221 -6.61 17.19 9.43
CA ALA A 221 -6.44 18.36 10.28
C ALA A 221 -6.81 18.06 11.74
N THR A 222 -7.89 17.31 11.97
CA THR A 222 -8.30 16.87 13.32
C THR A 222 -7.28 15.93 13.97
N LEU A 223 -6.51 15.16 13.19
CA LEU A 223 -5.45 14.30 13.70
C LEU A 223 -4.17 15.08 14.03
N LYS A 224 -3.92 16.23 13.38
CA LYS A 224 -2.70 17.04 13.58
C LYS A 224 -2.83 18.18 14.60
N ASN A 225 -4.05 18.56 14.96
CA ASN A 225 -4.38 19.47 16.07
C ASN A 225 -4.65 18.66 17.34
#